data_AF-A0AAD8QJL1-F1
#
_entry.id   AF-A0AAD8QJL1-F1
#
_cell.length_a   1.000
_cell.length_b   1.000
_cell.length_c   1.000
_cell.angle_alpha   90.00
_cell.angle_beta   90.00
_cell.angle_gamma   90.00
#
_symmetry.space_group_name_H-M   'P 1'
#
loop_
_entity.id
_entity.type
_entity.pdbx_description
1 polymer ?
#
loop_
_entity_poly.entity_id
_entity_poly.type
_entity_poly.pdbx_seq_one_letter_code
_entity_poly.pdbx_strand_id
1 'polypeptide(L)'
;MLQQAHGGLAVESDVPTKRQRINDLSVGSDVTVLLQLQDNLAVAGESVLSKEESFEGRSVNLPSNEGRQHEASLQVIRRSLLDESRELIDHASKLRDVNAHLVNRAMKLWNEYAVLLNEHSSLSKENSSLSKENLSMVNQNGSLTKENISILKENSSLKKENISILKENSSLKKEHTYYKWRSMTGNK
;
A
#
# COMPACT_ATOMS: atom_id res chain seq x y z
N MET A 1 -6.38 -54.66 -2.65
CA MET A 1 -6.61 -54.42 -1.22
C MET A 1 -6.03 -53.05 -0.92
N LEU A 2 -6.87 -52.01 -0.93
CA LEU A 2 -7.24 -51.19 0.25
C LEU A 2 -6.00 -50.52 0.89
N GLN A 3 -5.86 -49.20 1.00
CA GLN A 3 -6.87 -48.23 1.42
C GLN A 3 -6.40 -46.79 1.13
N GLN A 4 -7.35 -45.91 0.79
CA GLN A 4 -7.19 -44.46 0.77
C GLN A 4 -6.98 -43.93 2.20
N ALA A 5 -6.10 -42.93 2.37
CA ALA A 5 -6.02 -42.12 3.57
C ALA A 5 -6.10 -40.63 3.17
N HIS A 6 -7.30 -40.06 3.36
CA HIS A 6 -7.52 -38.63 3.39
C HIS A 6 -6.86 -38.07 4.67
N GLY A 7 -5.82 -37.25 4.51
CA GLY A 7 -5.21 -36.49 5.58
C GLY A 7 -5.25 -35.00 5.24
N GLY A 8 -6.39 -34.37 5.47
CA GLY A 8 -6.50 -32.92 5.44
C GLY A 8 -5.70 -32.33 6.60
N LEU A 9 -4.52 -31.81 6.29
CA LEU A 9 -3.79 -30.92 7.19
C LEU A 9 -4.45 -29.55 7.08
N ALA A 10 -5.42 -29.32 7.96
CA ALA A 10 -5.89 -27.99 8.29
C ALA A 10 -4.67 -27.18 8.74
N VAL A 11 -4.24 -26.26 7.87
CA VAL A 11 -3.27 -25.23 8.21
C VAL A 11 -3.99 -24.30 9.17
N GLU A 12 -3.75 -24.53 10.46
CA GLU A 12 -4.09 -23.65 11.56
C GLU A 12 -3.59 -22.25 11.21
N SER A 13 -4.51 -21.41 10.75
CA SER A 13 -4.26 -20.07 10.23
C SER A 13 -4.60 -19.02 11.28
N ASP A 14 -4.05 -19.19 12.48
CA ASP A 14 -4.11 -18.18 13.53
C ASP A 14 -2.74 -17.50 13.69
N VAL A 15 -2.20 -17.03 12.56
CA VAL A 15 -1.23 -15.93 12.59
C VAL A 15 -2.03 -14.65 12.38
N PRO A 16 -2.24 -13.82 13.41
CA PRO A 16 -2.84 -12.51 13.23
C PRO A 16 -1.96 -11.78 12.22
N THR A 17 -2.49 -11.60 11.01
CA THR A 17 -1.76 -10.92 9.96
C THR A 17 -1.44 -9.54 10.53
N LYS A 18 -0.18 -9.08 10.44
CA LYS A 18 0.26 -7.79 11.01
C LYS A 18 -0.68 -6.59 10.71
N ARG A 19 -1.57 -6.69 9.72
CA ARG A 19 -2.68 -5.75 9.46
C ARG A 19 -3.70 -5.62 10.59
N GLN A 20 -4.05 -6.68 11.33
CA GLN A 20 -5.03 -6.58 12.43
C GLN A 20 -4.48 -5.80 13.63
N ARG A 21 -3.19 -5.96 13.97
CA ARG A 21 -2.58 -5.21 15.09
C ARG A 21 -2.39 -3.71 14.80
N ILE A 22 -2.44 -3.28 13.54
CA ILE A 22 -2.26 -1.86 13.16
C ILE A 22 -3.56 -1.06 13.32
N ASN A 23 -4.72 -1.72 13.24
CA ASN A 23 -6.02 -1.06 13.41
C ASN A 23 -6.43 -0.90 14.88
N ASP A 24 -5.82 -1.66 15.80
CA ASP A 24 -6.14 -1.63 17.24
C ASP A 24 -5.34 -0.55 18.01
N LEU A 25 -4.40 0.12 17.35
CA LEU A 25 -3.82 1.35 17.88
C LEU A 25 -4.79 2.47 17.53
N SER A 26 -5.77 2.69 18.39
CA SER A 26 -6.62 3.88 18.39
C SER A 26 -5.79 5.12 18.79
N VAL A 27 -4.70 5.38 18.04
CA VAL A 27 -3.82 6.53 18.22
C VAL A 27 -4.65 7.82 18.17
N GLY A 28 -5.71 7.84 17.37
CA GLY A 28 -6.66 8.96 17.33
C GLY A 28 -7.34 9.23 18.67
N SER A 29 -7.86 8.20 19.36
CA SER A 29 -8.51 8.40 20.67
C SER A 29 -7.50 8.77 21.75
N ASP A 30 -6.35 8.12 21.78
CA ASP A 30 -5.33 8.36 22.80
C ASP A 30 -4.74 9.76 22.67
N VAL A 31 -4.51 10.23 21.44
CA VAL A 31 -4.05 11.60 21.16
C VAL A 31 -5.12 12.63 21.54
N THR A 32 -6.39 12.40 21.24
CA THR A 32 -7.47 13.32 21.63
C THR A 32 -7.60 13.42 23.15
N VAL A 33 -7.48 12.30 23.88
CA VAL A 33 -7.49 12.29 25.36
C VAL A 33 -6.29 13.07 25.92
N LEU A 34 -5.10 12.90 25.34
CA LEU A 34 -3.91 13.63 25.78
C LEU A 34 -4.03 15.15 25.56
N LEU A 35 -4.56 15.58 24.40
CA LEU A 35 -4.81 17.00 24.12
C LEU A 35 -5.83 17.59 25.11
N GLN A 36 -6.92 16.86 25.39
CA GLN A 36 -7.95 17.30 26.34
C GLN A 36 -7.41 17.44 27.78
N LEU A 37 -6.56 16.51 28.22
CA LEU A 37 -5.91 16.60 29.53
C LEU A 37 -4.98 17.82 29.60
N GLN A 38 -4.29 18.14 28.50
CA GLN A 38 -3.40 19.29 28.41
C GLN A 38 -4.18 20.62 28.48
N ASP A 39 -5.37 20.69 27.88
CA ASP A 39 -6.26 21.84 27.98
C ASP A 39 -6.82 22.03 29.40
N ASN A 40 -7.22 20.94 30.06
CA ASN A 40 -7.70 20.98 31.44
C ASN A 40 -6.62 21.50 32.41
N LEU A 41 -5.36 21.12 32.18
CA LEU A 41 -4.22 21.58 32.98
C LEU A 41 -3.94 23.08 32.77
N ALA A 42 -4.08 23.58 31.55
CA ALA A 42 -3.92 25.00 31.23
C ALA A 42 -4.97 25.86 31.97
N VAL A 43 -6.24 25.44 31.94
CA VAL A 43 -7.34 26.13 32.66
C VAL A 43 -7.10 26.14 34.17
N ALA A 44 -6.58 25.05 34.74
CA ALA A 44 -6.23 24.99 36.15
C ALA A 44 -5.10 25.97 36.51
N GLY A 45 -4.07 26.09 35.66
CA GLY A 45 -2.98 27.04 35.84
C GLY A 45 -3.44 28.50 35.83
N GLU A 46 -4.28 28.87 34.86
CA GLU A 46 -4.89 30.20 34.78
C GLU A 46 -5.78 30.50 36.00
N SER A 47 -6.59 29.54 36.44
CA SER A 47 -7.44 29.69 37.61
C SER A 47 -6.65 29.91 38.91
N VAL A 48 -5.51 29.24 39.06
CA VAL A 48 -4.62 29.43 40.22
C VAL A 48 -4.01 30.82 40.18
N LEU A 49 -3.55 31.28 39.01
CA LEU A 49 -2.95 32.59 38.83
C LEU A 49 -3.95 33.72 39.17
N SER A 50 -5.19 33.64 38.66
CA SER A 50 -6.25 34.61 38.99
C SER A 50 -6.59 34.63 40.48
N LYS A 51 -6.51 33.47 41.15
CA LYS A 51 -6.76 33.38 42.58
C LYS A 51 -5.64 34.06 43.37
N GLU A 52 -4.40 33.89 42.96
CA GLU A 52 -3.23 34.51 43.58
C GLU A 52 -3.22 36.04 43.42
N GLU A 53 -3.56 36.54 42.22
CA GLU A 53 -3.75 37.97 41.95
C GLU A 53 -4.84 38.60 42.85
N SER A 54 -5.91 37.86 43.17
CA SER A 54 -6.98 38.35 44.07
C SER A 54 -6.52 38.53 45.52
N PHE A 55 -5.44 37.86 45.94
CA PHE A 55 -4.86 38.01 47.27
C PHE A 55 -3.84 39.17 47.34
N GLU A 56 -3.27 39.62 46.21
CA GLU A 56 -2.32 40.74 46.14
C GLU A 56 -2.95 42.07 46.57
N GLY A 57 -4.27 42.24 46.35
CA GLY A 57 -5.01 43.49 46.63
C GLY A 57 -5.48 43.67 48.08
N ARG A 58 -5.25 42.70 48.97
CA ARG A 58 -5.69 42.80 50.38
C ARG A 58 -4.66 43.54 51.23
N SER A 59 -5.00 44.75 51.66
CA SER A 59 -4.16 45.53 52.58
C SER A 59 -4.23 44.94 54.00
N VAL A 60 -3.10 44.46 54.52
CA VAL A 60 -2.95 44.01 55.91
C VAL A 60 -2.49 45.20 56.75
N ASN A 61 -3.28 45.57 57.76
CA ASN A 61 -2.97 46.73 58.61
C ASN A 61 -1.97 46.33 59.71
N LEU A 62 -0.69 46.72 59.56
CA LEU A 62 0.40 46.33 60.46
C LEU A 62 0.76 47.47 61.43
N PRO A 63 0.78 47.23 62.76
CA PRO A 63 0.94 48.27 63.77
C PRO A 63 2.38 48.82 63.90
N SER A 64 3.41 48.08 63.48
CA SER A 64 4.83 48.48 63.58
C SER A 64 5.43 48.88 62.23
N ASN A 65 6.40 49.82 62.23
CA ASN A 65 7.11 50.26 61.03
C ASN A 65 7.96 49.15 60.39
N GLU A 66 8.60 48.32 61.22
CA GLU A 66 9.36 47.14 60.77
C GLU A 66 8.44 46.12 60.08
N GLY A 67 7.22 45.93 60.63
CA GLY A 67 6.20 45.09 60.02
C GLY A 67 5.79 45.59 58.63
N ARG A 68 5.60 46.91 58.47
CA ARG A 68 5.28 47.51 57.17
C ARG A 68 6.42 47.36 56.15
N GLN A 69 7.68 47.47 56.56
CA GLN A 69 8.82 47.27 55.66
C GLN A 69 9.00 45.80 55.24
N HIS A 70 8.80 44.86 56.16
CA HIS A 70 8.83 43.44 55.85
C HIS A 70 7.72 43.05 54.87
N GLU A 71 6.49 43.53 55.08
CA GLU A 71 5.37 43.31 54.17
C GLU A 71 5.64 43.91 52.78
N ALA A 72 6.23 45.11 52.70
CA ALA A 72 6.60 45.71 51.42
C ALA A 72 7.62 44.84 50.65
N SER A 73 8.60 44.26 51.34
CA SER A 73 9.57 43.34 50.73
C SER A 73 8.90 42.04 50.24
N LEU A 74 7.97 41.48 51.01
CA LEU A 74 7.20 40.30 50.61
C LEU A 74 6.33 40.58 49.38
N GLN A 75 5.70 41.75 49.29
CA GLN A 75 4.90 42.17 48.14
C GLN A 75 5.75 42.30 46.87
N VAL A 76 6.99 42.80 46.97
CA VAL A 76 7.92 42.83 45.83
C VAL A 76 8.26 41.42 45.35
N ILE A 77 8.55 40.50 46.27
CA ILE A 77 8.82 39.10 45.93
C ILE A 77 7.59 38.44 45.29
N ARG A 78 6.40 38.70 45.83
CA ARG A 78 5.14 38.14 45.31
C ARG A 78 4.84 38.59 43.88
N ARG A 79 5.03 39.88 43.59
CA ARG A 79 4.93 40.41 42.22
C ARG A 79 5.92 39.75 41.27
N SER A 80 7.18 39.61 41.68
CA SER A 80 8.20 38.94 40.87
C SER A 80 7.82 37.49 40.54
N LEU A 81 7.31 36.75 41.52
CA LEU A 81 6.86 35.37 41.33
C LEU A 81 5.62 35.27 40.44
N LEU A 82 4.70 36.24 40.52
CA LEU A 82 3.55 36.32 39.62
C LEU A 82 3.97 36.56 38.18
N ASP A 83 4.94 37.45 37.96
CA ASP A 83 5.48 37.73 36.62
C ASP A 83 6.16 36.48 36.03
N GLU A 84 7.01 35.79 36.80
CA GLU A 84 7.60 34.51 36.41
C GLU A 84 6.53 33.46 36.08
N SER A 85 5.46 33.39 36.88
CA SER A 85 4.35 32.45 36.66
C SER A 85 3.59 32.75 35.36
N ARG A 86 3.40 34.03 35.01
CA ARG A 86 2.80 34.44 33.73
C ARG A 86 3.67 34.02 32.55
N GLU A 87 4.98 34.25 32.63
CA GLU A 87 5.91 33.81 31.58
C GLU A 87 5.90 32.29 31.39
N LEU A 88 5.81 31.52 32.48
CA LEU A 88 5.69 30.07 32.42
C LEU A 88 4.39 29.61 31.75
N ILE A 89 3.25 30.26 32.03
CA ILE A 89 1.97 29.97 31.37
C ILE A 89 2.05 30.29 29.86
N ASP A 90 2.68 31.40 29.48
CA ASP A 90 2.88 31.77 28.08
C ASP A 90 3.77 30.75 27.34
N HIS A 91 4.90 30.36 27.94
CA HIS A 91 5.76 29.30 27.39
C HIS A 91 5.03 27.95 27.28
N ALA A 92 4.25 27.56 28.28
CA ALA A 92 3.45 26.34 28.26
C ALA A 92 2.40 26.37 27.14
N SER A 93 1.78 27.53 26.89
CA SER A 93 0.82 27.73 25.81
C SER A 93 1.48 27.59 24.43
N LYS A 94 2.66 28.21 24.24
CA LYS A 94 3.44 28.05 22.99
C LYS A 94 3.83 26.59 22.73
N LEU A 95 4.25 25.86 23.78
CA LEU A 95 4.58 24.44 23.68
C LEU A 95 3.35 23.59 23.32
N ARG A 96 2.18 23.89 23.88
CA ARG A 96 0.91 23.23 23.52
C ARG A 96 0.60 23.43 22.04
N ASP A 97 0.71 24.64 21.53
CA ASP A 97 0.41 24.95 20.13
C ASP A 97 1.37 24.19 19.19
N VAL A 98 2.66 24.17 19.51
CA VAL A 98 3.66 23.38 18.77
C VAL A 98 3.31 21.88 18.82
N ASN A 99 2.92 21.36 19.98
CA ASN A 99 2.54 19.95 20.12
C ASN A 99 1.32 19.61 19.25
N ALA A 100 0.28 20.46 19.26
CA ALA A 100 -0.89 20.31 18.42
C ALA A 100 -0.52 20.30 16.92
N HIS A 101 0.39 21.19 16.50
CA HIS A 101 0.89 21.19 15.12
C HIS A 101 1.64 19.90 14.75
N LEU A 102 2.50 19.40 15.63
CA LEU A 102 3.25 18.16 15.40
C LEU A 102 2.34 16.94 15.30
N VAL A 103 1.37 16.83 16.20
CA VAL A 103 0.34 15.78 16.18
C VAL A 103 -0.42 15.78 14.86
N ASN A 104 -0.94 16.94 14.45
CA ASN A 104 -1.67 17.06 13.18
C ASN A 104 -0.80 16.68 11.98
N ARG A 105 0.49 17.07 11.98
CA ARG A 105 1.42 16.69 10.92
C ARG A 105 1.66 15.19 10.89
N ALA A 106 1.82 14.55 12.05
CA ALA A 106 1.99 13.11 12.17
C ALA A 106 0.76 12.35 11.66
N MET A 107 -0.45 12.78 12.01
CA MET A 107 -1.69 12.18 11.51
C MET A 107 -1.80 12.30 9.98
N LYS A 108 -1.45 13.47 9.42
CA LYS A 108 -1.44 13.67 7.97
C LYS A 108 -0.45 12.71 7.27
N LEU A 109 0.77 12.58 7.79
CA LEU A 109 1.78 11.67 7.25
C LEU A 109 1.34 10.21 7.33
N TRP A 110 0.68 9.82 8.43
CA TRP A 110 0.15 8.47 8.59
C TRP A 110 -0.92 8.14 7.54
N ASN A 111 -1.82 9.09 7.27
CA ASN A 111 -2.83 8.94 6.22
C ASN A 111 -2.19 8.83 4.82
N GLU A 112 -1.23 9.71 4.51
CA GLU A 112 -0.46 9.65 3.24
C GLU A 112 0.24 8.29 3.09
N TYR A 113 0.86 7.78 4.16
CA TYR A 113 1.49 6.47 4.17
C TYR A 113 0.49 5.33 3.93
N ALA A 114 -0.69 5.38 4.55
CA ALA A 114 -1.73 4.38 4.38
C ALA A 114 -2.26 4.35 2.93
N VAL A 115 -2.43 5.52 2.30
CA VAL A 115 -2.80 5.64 0.88
C VAL A 115 -1.72 5.01 -0.01
N LEU A 116 -0.45 5.37 0.21
CA LEU A 116 0.66 4.85 -0.58
C LEU A 116 0.79 3.33 -0.48
N LEU A 117 0.55 2.76 0.70
CA LEU A 117 0.55 1.31 0.91
C LEU A 117 -0.55 0.61 0.09
N ASN A 118 -1.73 1.21 0.01
CA ASN A 118 -2.83 0.69 -0.80
C ASN A 118 -2.52 0.76 -2.30
N GLU A 119 -1.99 1.88 -2.78
CA GLU A 119 -1.57 2.05 -4.17
C GLU A 119 -0.50 1.02 -4.57
N HIS A 120 0.53 0.86 -3.73
CA HIS A 120 1.56 -0.14 -3.93
C HIS A 120 0.99 -1.57 -4.00
N SER A 121 0.03 -1.89 -3.12
CA SER A 121 -0.65 -3.19 -3.17
C SER A 121 -1.46 -3.38 -4.45
N SER A 122 -2.09 -2.34 -4.98
CA SER A 122 -2.86 -2.40 -6.23
C SER A 122 -1.95 -2.58 -7.43
N LEU A 123 -0.86 -1.81 -7.53
CA LEU A 123 0.15 -1.94 -8.59
C LEU A 123 0.79 -3.34 -8.60
N SER A 124 1.06 -3.91 -7.43
CA SER A 124 1.59 -5.28 -7.33
C SER A 124 0.63 -6.33 -7.91
N LYS A 125 -0.68 -6.18 -7.68
CA LYS A 125 -1.70 -7.07 -8.25
C LYS A 125 -1.81 -6.90 -9.76
N GLU A 126 -1.80 -5.67 -10.25
CA GLU A 126 -1.85 -5.35 -11.68
C GLU A 126 -0.64 -5.95 -12.41
N ASN A 127 0.57 -5.74 -11.88
CA ASN A 127 1.79 -6.29 -12.46
C ASN A 127 1.78 -7.83 -12.51
N SER A 128 1.21 -8.47 -11.47
CA SER A 128 1.02 -9.92 -11.45
C SER A 128 0.02 -10.39 -12.51
N SER A 129 -1.02 -9.60 -12.79
CA SER A 129 -2.00 -9.89 -13.85
C SER A 129 -1.36 -9.77 -15.23
N LEU A 130 -0.64 -8.68 -15.50
CA LEU A 130 0.07 -8.45 -16.76
C LEU A 130 1.11 -9.54 -17.03
N SER A 131 1.82 -10.01 -16.00
CA SER A 131 2.76 -11.13 -16.14
C SER A 131 2.07 -12.43 -16.59
N LYS A 132 0.89 -12.74 -16.05
CA LYS A 132 0.09 -13.91 -16.47
C LYS A 132 -0.40 -13.78 -17.91
N GLU A 133 -0.87 -12.59 -18.30
CA GLU A 133 -1.32 -12.31 -19.66
C GLU A 133 -0.19 -12.48 -20.67
N ASN A 134 0.99 -11.91 -20.38
CA ASN A 134 2.18 -12.07 -21.21
C ASN A 134 2.58 -13.55 -21.38
N LEU A 135 2.55 -14.34 -20.30
CA LEU A 135 2.84 -15.78 -20.39
C LEU A 135 1.81 -16.51 -21.28
N SER A 136 0.53 -16.13 -21.18
CA SER A 136 -0.52 -16.68 -22.03
C SER A 136 -0.30 -16.37 -23.51
N MET A 137 0.07 -15.12 -23.85
CA MET A 137 0.40 -14.73 -25.22
C MET A 137 1.62 -15.48 -25.77
N VAL A 138 2.67 -15.65 -24.95
CA VAL A 138 3.85 -16.45 -25.33
C VAL A 138 3.45 -17.89 -25.67
N ASN A 139 2.58 -18.50 -24.86
CA ASN A 139 2.09 -19.85 -25.10
C ASN A 139 1.25 -19.94 -26.39
N GLN A 140 0.37 -18.98 -26.64
CA GLN A 140 -0.43 -18.92 -27.87
C GLN A 140 0.47 -18.79 -29.11
N ASN A 141 1.47 -17.90 -29.08
CA ASN A 141 2.43 -17.76 -30.17
C ASN A 141 3.24 -19.05 -30.40
N GLY A 142 3.60 -19.76 -29.33
CA GLY A 142 4.24 -21.07 -29.42
C GLY A 142 3.37 -22.11 -30.12
N SER A 143 2.07 -22.14 -29.83
CA SER A 143 1.10 -23.03 -30.49
C SER A 143 0.92 -22.70 -31.97
N LEU A 144 0.74 -21.42 -32.32
CA LEU A 144 0.63 -20.97 -33.72
C LEU A 144 1.89 -21.31 -34.52
N THR A 145 3.07 -21.20 -33.91
CA THR A 145 4.33 -21.60 -34.56
C THR A 145 4.34 -23.09 -34.89
N LYS A 146 3.89 -23.95 -33.97
CA LYS A 146 3.79 -25.40 -34.20
C LYS A 146 2.81 -25.74 -35.32
N GLU A 147 1.66 -25.08 -35.34
CA GLU A 147 0.65 -25.26 -36.38
C GLU A 147 1.20 -24.86 -37.77
N ASN A 148 1.84 -23.70 -37.87
CA ASN A 148 2.50 -23.26 -39.11
C ASN A 148 3.53 -24.28 -39.62
N ILE A 149 4.35 -24.85 -38.72
CA ILE A 149 5.30 -25.90 -39.08
C ILE A 149 4.58 -27.16 -39.60
N SER A 150 3.45 -27.54 -39.00
CA SER A 150 2.65 -28.67 -39.47
C SER A 150 2.10 -28.44 -40.88
N ILE A 151 1.52 -27.27 -41.13
CA ILE A 151 1.00 -26.87 -42.44
C ILE A 151 2.11 -26.86 -43.51
N LEU A 152 3.31 -26.37 -43.17
CA LEU A 152 4.45 -26.41 -44.10
C LEU A 152 4.87 -27.84 -44.46
N LYS A 153 4.84 -28.77 -43.49
CA LYS A 153 5.13 -30.20 -43.74
C LYS A 153 4.09 -30.81 -44.66
N GLU A 154 2.80 -30.58 -44.40
CA GLU A 154 1.70 -31.08 -45.23
C GLU A 154 1.80 -30.56 -46.66
N ASN A 155 2.02 -29.25 -46.84
CA ASN A 155 2.25 -28.64 -48.15
C ASN A 155 3.44 -29.25 -48.89
N SER A 156 4.52 -29.59 -48.19
CA SER A 156 5.67 -30.29 -48.78
C SER A 156 5.31 -31.70 -49.26
N SER A 157 4.53 -32.43 -48.48
CA SER A 157 4.01 -33.75 -48.88
C SER A 157 3.10 -33.68 -50.10
N LEU A 158 2.14 -32.75 -50.12
CA LEU A 158 1.23 -32.54 -51.26
C LEU A 158 2.00 -32.18 -52.55
N LYS A 159 3.05 -31.37 -52.44
CA LYS A 159 3.93 -31.06 -53.60
C LYS A 159 4.60 -32.32 -54.15
N LYS A 160 5.08 -33.23 -53.30
CA LYS A 160 5.70 -34.49 -53.72
C LYS A 160 4.69 -35.41 -54.41
N GLU A 161 3.49 -35.53 -53.85
CA GLU A 161 2.41 -36.32 -54.44
C GLU A 161 2.01 -35.79 -55.82
N ASN A 162 1.85 -34.47 -55.96
CA ASN A 162 1.52 -33.85 -57.24
C ASN A 162 2.61 -34.10 -58.30
N ILE A 163 3.89 -34.04 -57.93
CA ILE A 163 5.00 -34.44 -58.82
C ILE A 163 4.90 -35.90 -59.24
N SER A 164 4.53 -36.81 -58.32
CA SER A 164 4.33 -38.22 -58.62
C SER A 164 3.21 -38.43 -59.64
N ILE A 165 2.05 -37.81 -59.43
CA ILE A 165 0.90 -37.86 -60.34
C ILE A 165 1.26 -37.33 -61.73
N LEU A 166 2.04 -36.23 -61.81
CA LEU A 166 2.51 -35.70 -63.10
C LEU A 166 3.42 -36.66 -63.85
N LYS A 167 4.29 -37.40 -63.14
CA LYS A 167 5.15 -38.44 -63.73
C LYS A 167 4.32 -39.61 -64.26
N GLU A 168 3.36 -40.09 -63.48
CA GLU A 168 2.46 -41.17 -63.89
C GLU A 168 1.63 -40.79 -65.12
N ASN A 169 1.00 -39.62 -65.12
CA ASN A 169 0.28 -39.09 -66.27
C ASN A 169 1.16 -38.99 -67.53
N SER A 170 2.42 -38.59 -67.36
CA SER A 170 3.37 -38.54 -68.47
C SER A 170 3.71 -39.93 -69.00
N SER A 171 3.80 -40.94 -68.13
CA SER A 171 4.00 -42.35 -68.52
C SER A 171 2.80 -42.90 -69.28
N LEU A 172 1.59 -42.70 -68.75
CA LEU A 172 0.35 -43.13 -69.39
C LEU A 172 0.16 -42.50 -70.79
N LYS A 173 0.49 -41.22 -70.96
CA LYS A 173 0.48 -40.57 -72.28
C LYS A 173 1.43 -41.23 -73.28
N LYS A 174 2.63 -41.61 -72.85
CA LYS A 174 3.61 -42.32 -73.70
C LYS A 174 3.08 -43.69 -74.08
N GLU A 175 2.55 -44.44 -73.13
CA GLU A 175 1.97 -45.76 -73.34
C GLU A 175 0.78 -45.71 -74.31
N HIS A 176 -0.15 -44.78 -74.11
CA HIS A 176 -1.28 -44.56 -75.02
C HIS A 176 -0.80 -44.22 -76.44
N THR A 177 0.22 -43.37 -76.57
CA THR A 177 0.80 -43.01 -77.88
C THR A 177 1.44 -44.23 -78.55
N TYR A 178 2.16 -45.06 -77.77
CA TYR A 178 2.78 -46.29 -78.26
C TYR A 178 1.74 -47.30 -78.75
N TYR A 179 0.69 -47.59 -77.96
CA TYR A 179 -0.37 -48.51 -78.39
C TYR A 179 -1.13 -48.00 -79.62
N LYS A 180 -1.39 -46.69 -79.70
CA LYS A 180 -1.99 -46.08 -80.89
C LYS A 180 -1.11 -46.25 -82.12
N TRP A 181 0.21 -46.07 -82.01
CA TRP A 181 1.14 -46.31 -83.11
C TRP A 181 1.18 -47.79 -83.53
N ARG A 182 1.20 -48.72 -82.56
CA ARG A 182 1.20 -50.16 -82.82
C ARG A 182 -0.07 -50.62 -83.53
N SER A 183 -1.24 -50.10 -83.15
CA SER A 183 -2.50 -50.42 -83.81
C SER A 183 -2.59 -49.89 -85.25
N MET A 184 -1.94 -48.76 -85.54
CA MET A 184 -1.88 -48.19 -86.90
C MET A 184 -0.90 -48.92 -87.83
N THR A 185 0.17 -49.51 -87.28
CA THR A 185 1.25 -50.13 -88.07
C THR A 185 1.15 -51.64 -88.22
N GLY A 186 0.20 -52.30 -87.53
CA GLY A 186 -0.13 -53.72 -87.75
C GLY A 186 0.93 -54.74 -87.33
N ASN A 187 2.04 -54.32 -86.70
CA ASN A 187 3.07 -55.22 -86.20
C ASN A 187 2.60 -55.94 -84.91
N LYS A 188 2.38 -57.26 -85.02
CA LYS A 188 2.12 -58.16 -83.89
C LYS A 188 3.40 -58.46 -83.14
#